data_AF-A0ABD6BXK0-F1
#
_entry.id   AF-A0ABD6BXK0-F1
#
_cell.length_a   1.000
_cell.length_b   1.000
_cell.length_c   1.000
_cell.angle_alpha   90.00
_cell.angle_beta   90.00
_cell.angle_gamma   90.00
#
_symmetry.space_group_name_H-M   'P 1'
#
loop_
_entity.id
_entity.type
_entity.pdbx_description
1 polymer ?
#
loop_
_entity_poly.entity_id
_entity_poly.type
_entity_poly.pdbx_seq_one_letter_code
_entity_poly.pdbx_strand_id
1 'polypeptide(L)' 'MREGYVALGIGFVVVGLLMIAYPRRLGRFRNRGAADPEPTPMLQKQIRYLGGPLVVVLGSWLTVLAASG' A
#
# COMPACT_ATOMS: atom_id res chain seq x y z
N MET A 1 10.74 12.26 -17.85
CA MET A 1 9.46 12.36 -17.11
C MET A 1 8.72 11.03 -17.04
N ARG A 2 8.53 10.32 -18.17
CA ARG A 2 7.86 9.01 -18.24
C ARG A 2 8.42 7.94 -17.29
N GLU A 3 9.74 7.79 -17.23
CA GLU A 3 10.42 6.83 -16.33
C GLU A 3 10.12 7.08 -14.84
N GLY A 4 9.96 8.35 -14.45
CA GLY A 4 9.61 8.72 -13.08
C GLY A 4 8.21 8.22 -12.68
N TYR A 5 7.24 8.26 -13.60
CA TYR A 5 5.89 7.75 -13.35
C TYR A 5 5.84 6.22 -13.31
N VAL A 6 6.65 5.55 -14.13
CA VAL A 6 6.82 4.08 -14.07
C VAL A 6 7.42 3.67 -12.72
N ALA A 7 8.48 4.34 -12.28
CA ALA A 7 9.09 4.09 -10.97
C ALA A 7 8.11 4.36 -9.81
N LEU A 8 7.33 5.44 -9.90
CA LEU A 8 6.27 5.74 -8.94
C LEU A 8 5.23 4.62 -8.87
N GLY A 9 4.72 4.16 -10.02
CA GLY A 9 3.74 3.08 -10.11
C GLY A 9 4.25 1.76 -9.52
N ILE A 10 5.49 1.38 -9.82
CA ILE A 10 6.14 0.22 -9.20
C ILE A 10 6.25 0.42 -7.67
N GLY A 11 6.59 1.62 -7.22
CA GLY A 11 6.62 1.98 -5.79
C GLY A 11 5.27 1.72 -5.11
N PHE A 12 4.16 2.15 -5.72
CA PHE A 12 2.82 1.85 -5.21
C PHE A 12 2.55 0.34 -5.16
N VAL A 13 2.91 -0.43 -6.20
CA VAL A 13 2.75 -1.89 -6.19
C VAL A 13 3.49 -2.51 -5.01
N VAL A 14 4.76 -2.15 -4.81
CA VAL A 14 5.58 -2.67 -3.70
C VAL A 14 4.96 -2.30 -2.35
N VAL A 15 4.53 -1.05 -2.17
CA VAL A 15 3.85 -0.62 -0.94
C VAL A 15 2.58 -1.42 -0.69
N GLY A 16 1.75 -1.63 -1.71
CA GLY A 16 0.52 -2.42 -1.61
C GLY A 16 0.79 -3.87 -1.21
N LEU A 17 1.83 -4.50 -1.76
CA LEU A 17 2.27 -5.84 -1.37
C LEU A 17 2.76 -5.88 0.09
N LEU A 18 3.51 -4.87 0.53
CA LEU A 18 3.95 -4.76 1.92
C LEU A 18 2.78 -4.61 2.89
N MET A 19 1.72 -3.90 2.50
CA MET A 19 0.47 -3.81 3.28
C MET A 19 -0.21 -5.18 3.43
N ILE A 20 -0.21 -5.99 2.38
CA ILE A 20 -0.78 -7.35 2.40
C ILE A 20 0.06 -8.30 3.27
N ALA A 21 1.39 -8.23 3.14
CA ALA A 21 2.31 -9.11 3.85
C ALA A 21 2.50 -8.73 5.34
N TYR A 22 2.53 -7.44 5.66
CA TYR A 22 2.85 -6.93 7.00
C TYR A 22 1.79 -5.97 7.57
N PRO A 23 0.49 -6.35 7.60
CA PRO A 23 -0.58 -5.45 8.03
C PRO A 23 -0.43 -5.00 9.49
N ARG A 24 0.16 -5.84 10.36
CA ARG A 24 0.46 -5.49 11.76
C ARG A 24 1.48 -4.37 11.89
N ARG A 25 2.52 -4.37 11.04
CA ARG A 25 3.58 -3.36 11.11
C ARG A 25 3.06 -2.01 10.66
N LEU A 26 2.23 -2.00 9.60
CA LEU A 26 1.55 -0.80 9.12
C LEU A 26 0.50 -0.28 10.12
N GLY A 27 -0.28 -1.18 10.72
CA GLY A 27 -1.25 -0.82 11.74
C GLY A 27 -0.60 -0.15 12.97
N ARG A 28 0.52 -0.70 13.45
CA ARG A 28 1.32 -0.07 14.52
C ARG A 28 1.90 1.29 14.11
N PHE A 29 2.35 1.41 12.85
CA PHE A 29 2.84 2.69 12.34
C PHE A 29 1.73 3.75 12.31
N ARG A 30 0.54 3.39 11.83
CA ARG A 30 -0.65 4.25 11.88
C ARG A 30 -1.00 4.66 13.32
N ASN A 31 -0.89 3.74 14.26
CA ASN A 31 -1.27 3.96 15.66
C ASN A 31 -0.12 4.51 16.54
N ARG A 32 1.02 4.94 15.98
CA ARG A 32 2.17 5.42 16.77
C ARG A 32 1.88 6.59 17.71
N GLY A 33 0.79 7.31 17.50
CA GLY A 33 0.33 8.41 18.38
C GLY A 33 -0.91 8.08 19.21
N ALA A 34 -1.42 6.85 19.17
CA ALA A 34 -2.56 6.42 19.97
C ALA A 34 -2.09 5.93 21.36
N ALA A 35 -2.98 6.01 22.36
CA ALA A 35 -2.73 5.48 23.70
C ALA A 35 -2.46 3.96 23.68
N ASP A 36 -3.05 3.25 22.72
CA ASP A 36 -2.73 1.86 22.40
C ASP A 36 -2.20 1.77 20.96
N PRO A 37 -0.89 1.46 20.77
CA PRO A 37 -0.29 1.34 19.45
C PRO A 37 -0.67 0.03 18.74
N GLU A 38 -1.36 -0.90 19.42
CA GLU A 38 -1.64 -2.23 18.91
C GLU A 38 -2.82 -2.20 17.92
N PRO A 39 -2.64 -2.65 16.66
CA PRO A 39 -3.70 -2.54 15.66
C PRO A 39 -4.76 -3.61 15.88
N THR A 40 -6.03 -3.18 15.93
CA THR A 40 -7.17 -4.08 16.05
C THR A 40 -7.21 -5.11 14.90
N PRO A 41 -7.78 -6.31 15.13
CA PRO A 41 -7.91 -7.32 14.09
C PRO A 41 -8.67 -6.83 12.85
N MET A 42 -9.65 -5.93 13.05
CA MET A 42 -10.41 -5.31 11.97
C MET A 42 -9.54 -4.38 11.11
N LEU A 43 -8.70 -3.56 11.74
CA LEU A 43 -7.75 -2.71 11.03
C LEU A 43 -6.74 -3.53 10.21
N GLN A 44 -6.25 -4.64 10.77
CA GLN A 44 -5.36 -5.54 10.04
C GLN A 44 -6.05 -6.15 8.80
N LYS A 45 -7.33 -6.55 8.93
CA LYS A 45 -8.13 -7.03 7.80
C LYS A 45 -8.32 -5.96 6.73
N GLN A 46 -8.66 -4.73 7.13
CA GLN A 46 -8.81 -3.62 6.19
C GLN A 46 -7.51 -3.32 5.43
N ILE A 47 -6.36 -3.29 6.13
CA ILE A 47 -5.07 -3.07 5.50
C ILE A 47 -4.73 -4.22 4.53
N ARG A 48 -4.98 -5.47 4.91
CA ARG A 48 -4.62 -6.65 4.11
C ARG A 48 -5.53 -6.90 2.91
N TYR A 49 -6.84 -6.73 3.07
CA TYR A 49 -7.83 -7.17 2.07
C TYR A 49 -8.46 -6.03 1.26
N LEU A 50 -8.33 -4.78 1.72
CA LEU A 50 -8.84 -3.61 1.00
C LEU A 50 -7.70 -2.67 0.63
N GLY A 51 -6.98 -2.14 1.62
CA GLY A 51 -5.95 -1.13 1.41
C GLY A 51 -4.82 -1.62 0.50
N GLY A 52 -4.18 -2.74 0.85
CA GLY A 52 -3.09 -3.31 0.08
C GLY A 52 -3.47 -3.63 -1.37
N PRO A 53 -4.55 -4.41 -1.63
CA PRO A 53 -5.00 -4.70 -2.98
C PRO A 53 -5.34 -3.45 -3.79
N LEU A 54 -6.04 -2.46 -3.21
CA LEU A 54 -6.34 -1.20 -3.91
C LEU A 54 -5.07 -0.46 -4.31
N VAL A 55 -4.08 -0.40 -3.42
CA VAL A 55 -2.78 0.24 -3.67
C VAL A 55 -2.01 -0.50 -4.76
N VAL A 56 -2.03 -1.83 -4.78
CA VAL A 56 -1.45 -2.64 -5.88
C VAL A 56 -2.13 -2.33 -7.21
N VAL A 57 -3.46 -2.34 -7.25
CA VAL A 57 -4.23 -2.07 -8.47
C VAL A 57 -3.92 -0.67 -9.01
N LEU A 58 -3.90 0.34 -8.14
CA LEU A 58 -3.59 1.72 -8.51
C LEU A 58 -2.16 1.85 -9.04
N GLY A 59 -1.18 1.23 -8.38
CA GLY A 59 0.22 1.25 -8.81
C GLY A 59 0.42 0.58 -10.16
N SER A 60 -0.21 -0.59 -10.37
CA SER A 60 -0.18 -1.30 -11.65
C SER A 60 -0.82 -0.46 -12.76
N TRP A 61 -1.98 0.15 -12.51
CA TRP A 61 -2.65 1.03 -13.47
C TRP A 61 -1.78 2.21 -13.88
N LEU A 62 -1.17 2.91 -12.92
CA LEU A 62 -0.27 4.04 -13.18
C LEU A 62 0.97 3.60 -13.98
N THR A 63 1.53 2.43 -13.65
CA THR A 63 2.68 1.86 -14.36
C THR A 63 2.33 1.58 -15.82
N VAL A 64 1.21 0.92 -16.08
CA VAL A 64 0.74 0.60 -17.44
C VAL A 64 0.49 1.89 -18.24
N LEU A 65 -0.24 2.85 -17.66
CA LEU A 65 -0.58 4.10 -18.32
C LEU A 65 0.68 4.92 -18.67
N ALA A 66 1.66 4.95 -17.77
CA ALA A 66 2.94 5.59 -18.01
C ALA A 66 3.78 4.85 -19.07
N ALA A 67 3.70 3.51 -19.14
CA ALA A 67 4.42 2.69 -20.10
C ALA A 67 3.76 2.59 -21.48
N SER A 68 2.51 3.01 -21.63
CA SER A 68 1.78 3.05 -22.91
C SER A 68 1.72 4.44 -23.57
N GLY A 69 1.97 5.51 -22.81
CA GLY A 69 1.84 6.90 -23.28
C GLY A 69 3.09 7.54 -23.89
#